data_AF-A0A957PAK1-F1
#
_entry.id   AF-A0A957PAK1-F1
#
_cell.length_a   1.000
_cell.length_b   1.000
_cell.length_c   1.000
_cell.angle_alpha   90.00
_cell.angle_beta   90.00
_cell.angle_gamma   90.00
#
_symmetry.space_group_name_H-M   'P 1'
#
loop_
_entity.id
_entity.type
_entity.pdbx_description
1 polymer ?
#
loop_
_entity_poly.entity_id
_entity_poly.type
_entity_poly.pdbx_seq_one_letter_code
_entity_poly.pdbx_strand_id
1 'polypeptide(L)'
;GDWMFGNQFNAYYRDPAQVGAWEATKLMNDTAFPSEALGFVVDRTPIETEVAQVTAVWKEQVEPIMNGWVAWDDAAPDAMAKLEEAGINRIIDEVESQLQAWKASKE
;
A
#
# COMPACT_ATOMS: atom_id res chain seq x y z
N GLY A 1 -4.79 -7.22 18.27
CA GLY A 1 -5.66 -8.40 18.05
C GLY A 1 -4.79 -9.61 17.82
N ASP A 2 -5.30 -10.83 17.94
CA ASP A 2 -4.46 -12.04 17.84
C ASP A 2 -3.74 -12.21 16.50
N TRP A 3 -4.22 -11.55 15.45
CA TRP A 3 -3.65 -11.55 14.09
C TRP A 3 -2.15 -11.23 14.02
N MET A 4 -1.61 -10.51 15.01
CA MET A 4 -0.20 -10.12 15.08
C MET A 4 0.68 -11.10 15.90
N PHE A 5 0.09 -12.12 16.54
CA PHE A 5 0.78 -13.03 17.45
C PHE A 5 0.77 -14.48 16.94
N GLY A 6 1.95 -14.98 16.57
CA GLY A 6 2.14 -16.37 16.16
C GLY A 6 1.45 -16.73 14.84
N ASN A 7 1.51 -18.02 14.48
CA ASN A 7 0.82 -18.54 13.31
C ASN A 7 -0.66 -18.79 13.64
N GLN A 8 -1.56 -18.07 12.96
CA GLN A 8 -3.01 -18.18 13.19
C GLN A 8 -3.55 -19.58 12.89
N PHE A 9 -2.95 -20.32 11.95
CA PHE A 9 -3.36 -21.69 11.64
C PHE A 9 -3.10 -22.69 12.78
N ASN A 10 -2.29 -22.31 13.78
CA ASN A 10 -2.05 -23.11 14.99
C ASN A 10 -2.93 -22.67 16.18
N ALA A 11 -3.73 -21.61 16.03
CA ALA A 11 -4.54 -21.08 17.11
C ALA A 11 -5.86 -21.88 17.26
N TYR A 12 -6.25 -22.15 18.51
CA TYR A 12 -7.59 -22.68 18.80
C TYR A 12 -8.67 -21.65 18.48
N TYR A 13 -9.82 -22.10 17.96
CA TYR A 13 -11.01 -21.26 17.84
C TYR A 13 -11.48 -20.82 19.23
N ARG A 14 -11.72 -19.52 19.37
CA ARG A 14 -12.27 -18.93 20.61
C ARG A 14 -13.79 -18.73 20.54
N ASP A 15 -14.34 -18.71 19.32
CA ASP A 15 -15.76 -18.60 19.04
C ASP A 15 -16.19 -19.81 18.19
N PRO A 16 -17.16 -20.63 18.66
CA PRO A 16 -17.71 -21.74 17.88
C PRO A 16 -18.24 -21.33 16.50
N ALA A 17 -18.69 -20.09 16.31
CA ALA A 17 -19.16 -19.60 15.01
C ALA A 17 -18.04 -19.45 13.97
N GLN A 18 -16.77 -19.48 14.40
CA GLN A 18 -15.59 -19.33 13.54
C GLN A 18 -14.94 -20.67 13.19
N VAL A 19 -15.49 -21.80 13.67
CA VAL A 19 -14.99 -23.14 13.31
C VAL A 19 -15.02 -23.31 11.80
N GLY A 20 -13.90 -23.72 11.20
CA GLY A 20 -13.73 -23.82 9.75
C GLY A 20 -13.09 -22.59 9.09
N ALA A 21 -12.88 -21.48 9.83
CA ALA A 21 -12.28 -20.27 9.28
C ALA A 21 -10.84 -20.49 8.79
N TRP A 22 -10.09 -21.41 9.42
CA TRP A 22 -8.71 -21.72 9.03
C TRP A 22 -8.63 -22.47 7.70
N GLU A 23 -9.48 -23.46 7.50
CA GLU A 23 -9.60 -24.20 6.25
C GLU A 23 -10.05 -23.26 5.11
N ALA A 24 -11.04 -22.41 5.39
CA ALA A 24 -11.50 -21.39 4.44
C ALA A 24 -10.38 -20.39 4.10
N THR A 25 -9.65 -19.90 5.10
CA THR A 25 -8.51 -18.97 4.89
C THR A 25 -7.39 -19.65 4.13
N LYS A 26 -7.09 -20.92 4.41
CA LYS A 26 -6.09 -21.68 3.67
C LYS A 26 -6.48 -21.84 2.21
N LEU A 27 -7.75 -22.17 1.93
CA LEU A 27 -8.25 -22.26 0.56
C LEU A 27 -8.15 -20.91 -0.16
N MET A 28 -8.54 -19.81 0.50
CA MET A 28 -8.38 -18.45 -0.04
C MET A 28 -6.91 -18.14 -0.36
N ASN A 29 -5.98 -18.47 0.54
CA ASN A 29 -4.55 -18.23 0.31
C ASN A 29 -3.98 -19.08 -0.83
N ASP A 30 -4.32 -20.37 -0.88
CA ASP A 30 -3.81 -21.31 -1.89
C ASP A 30 -4.36 -20.98 -3.30
N THR A 31 -5.52 -20.30 -3.38
CA THR A 31 -6.15 -19.90 -4.64
C THR A 31 -5.95 -18.42 -4.98
N ALA A 32 -5.26 -17.66 -4.13
CA ALA A 32 -5.01 -16.25 -4.36
C ALA A 32 -4.02 -16.05 -5.50
N PHE A 33 -4.33 -15.12 -6.40
CA PHE A 33 -3.39 -14.68 -7.42
C PHE A 33 -2.37 -13.74 -6.78
N PRO A 34 -1.06 -14.04 -6.84
CA PRO A 34 -0.04 -13.13 -6.32
C PRO A 34 0.03 -11.88 -7.20
N SER A 35 0.29 -10.73 -6.57
CA SER A 35 0.62 -9.50 -7.31
C SER A 35 1.88 -9.71 -8.14
N GLU A 36 1.93 -9.14 -9.34
CA GLU A 36 3.17 -9.11 -10.15
C GLU A 36 4.31 -8.39 -9.44
N ALA A 37 4.00 -7.46 -8.52
CA ALA A 37 4.98 -6.73 -7.72
C ALA A 37 5.25 -7.39 -6.35
N LEU A 38 4.78 -8.62 -6.10
CA LEU A 38 5.03 -9.30 -4.83
C LEU A 38 6.55 -9.51 -4.62
N GLY A 39 7.09 -8.92 -3.55
CA GLY A 39 8.51 -8.97 -3.23
C GLY A 39 9.35 -7.84 -3.85
N PHE A 40 8.75 -6.91 -4.57
CA PHE A 40 9.39 -5.66 -4.95
C PHE A 40 9.48 -4.70 -3.76
N VAL A 41 10.64 -4.06 -3.59
CA VAL A 41 10.88 -3.03 -2.57
C VAL A 41 11.59 -1.88 -3.27
N VAL A 42 10.99 -0.69 -3.24
CA VAL A 42 11.59 0.53 -3.79
C VAL A 42 12.81 0.96 -2.97
N ASP A 43 13.92 1.25 -3.63
CA ASP A 43 15.01 2.03 -3.08
C ASP A 43 14.63 3.51 -3.10
N ARG A 44 14.51 4.10 -1.90
CA ARG A 44 14.08 5.49 -1.74
C ARG A 44 15.23 6.48 -1.73
N THR A 45 16.49 6.03 -1.66
CA THR A 45 17.66 6.93 -1.65
C THR A 45 17.66 7.98 -2.77
N PRO A 46 17.30 7.67 -4.04
CA PRO A 46 17.30 8.69 -5.12
C PRO A 46 16.13 9.70 -5.05
N ILE A 47 15.13 9.47 -4.19
CA ILE A 47 13.87 10.24 -4.12
C ILE A 47 13.49 10.60 -2.67
N GLU A 48 14.45 10.60 -1.75
CA GLU A 48 14.17 10.78 -0.32
C GLU A 48 13.55 12.16 -0.01
N THR A 49 14.01 13.20 -0.72
CA THR A 49 13.51 14.57 -0.56
C THR A 49 12.05 14.68 -1.02
N GLU A 50 11.74 14.17 -2.21
CA GLU A 50 10.41 14.18 -2.79
C GLU A 50 9.45 13.36 -1.93
N VAL A 51 9.87 12.19 -1.45
CA VAL A 51 9.08 11.36 -0.53
C VAL A 51 8.73 12.16 0.73
N ALA A 52 9.67 12.91 1.31
CA ALA A 52 9.40 13.74 2.49
C ALA A 52 8.40 14.87 2.19
N GLN A 53 8.58 15.59 1.08
CA GLN A 53 7.71 16.69 0.66
C GLN A 53 6.28 16.21 0.35
N VAL A 54 6.16 15.15 -0.46
CA VAL A 54 4.88 14.51 -0.79
C VAL A 54 4.19 13.99 0.47
N THR A 55 4.92 13.39 1.41
CA THR A 55 4.33 12.90 2.67
C THR A 55 3.71 14.03 3.50
N ALA A 56 4.31 15.23 3.49
CA ALA A 56 3.74 16.39 4.18
C ALA A 56 2.43 16.83 3.52
N VAL A 57 2.42 16.99 2.20
CA VAL A 57 1.21 17.35 1.44
C VAL A 57 0.11 16.29 1.63
N TRP A 58 0.47 15.01 1.59
CA TRP A 58 -0.46 13.91 1.77
C TRP A 58 -1.23 14.02 3.10
N LYS A 59 -0.51 14.19 4.21
CA LYS A 59 -1.11 14.29 5.55
C LYS A 59 -2.03 15.49 5.69
N GLU A 60 -1.64 16.63 5.13
CA GLU A 60 -2.38 17.88 5.31
C GLU A 60 -3.60 17.97 4.38
N GLN A 61 -3.50 17.39 3.18
CA GLN A 61 -4.47 17.67 2.11
C GLN A 61 -5.18 16.42 1.58
N VAL A 62 -4.49 15.28 1.48
CA VAL A 62 -5.07 14.07 0.89
C VAL A 62 -5.80 13.23 1.94
N GLU A 63 -5.23 13.08 3.14
CA GLU A 63 -5.85 12.29 4.21
C GLU A 63 -7.28 12.76 4.57
N PRO A 64 -7.59 14.07 4.70
CA PRO A 64 -8.96 14.52 4.94
C PRO A 64 -9.94 14.13 3.82
N ILE A 65 -9.48 14.14 2.55
CA ILE A 65 -10.27 13.72 1.39
C ILE A 65 -10.55 12.22 1.47
N MET A 66 -9.51 11.40 1.69
CA MET A 66 -9.60 9.95 1.79
C MET A 66 -10.47 9.48 2.96
N ASN A 67 -10.47 10.23 4.06
CA ASN A 67 -11.33 9.98 5.22
C ASN A 67 -12.77 10.48 5.04
N GLY A 68 -13.07 11.17 3.93
CA GLY A 68 -14.39 11.74 3.64
C GLY A 68 -14.78 12.93 4.52
N TRP A 69 -13.80 13.63 5.11
CA TRP A 69 -14.04 14.83 5.92
C TRP A 69 -14.29 16.08 5.10
N VAL A 70 -13.83 16.08 3.85
CA VAL A 70 -14.04 17.15 2.87
C VAL A 70 -14.53 16.57 1.55
N ALA A 71 -15.25 17.37 0.75
CA ALA A 71 -15.74 16.95 -0.55
C ALA A 71 -14.60 16.78 -1.56
N TRP A 72 -14.62 15.67 -2.30
CA TRP A 72 -13.62 15.36 -3.32
C TRP A 72 -13.55 16.45 -4.39
N ASP A 73 -14.70 16.82 -4.96
CA ASP A 73 -14.77 17.74 -6.11
C ASP A 73 -14.21 19.14 -5.80
N ASP A 74 -14.26 19.56 -4.52
CA ASP A 74 -13.78 20.87 -4.08
C ASP A 74 -12.29 20.85 -3.70
N ALA A 75 -11.80 19.75 -3.11
CA ALA A 75 -10.47 19.70 -2.47
C ALA A 75 -9.41 18.93 -3.29
N ALA A 76 -9.81 17.96 -4.10
CA ALA A 76 -8.89 17.13 -4.86
C ALA A 76 -8.04 17.90 -5.88
N PRO A 77 -8.57 18.87 -6.66
CA PRO A 77 -7.76 19.61 -7.64
C PRO A 77 -6.55 20.31 -7.01
N ASP A 78 -6.76 21.02 -5.90
CA ASP A 78 -5.70 21.73 -5.18
C ASP A 78 -4.69 20.75 -4.56
N ALA A 79 -5.17 19.65 -3.98
CA ALA A 79 -4.30 18.62 -3.40
C ALA A 79 -3.40 17.98 -4.47
N MET A 80 -3.94 17.68 -5.65
CA MET A 80 -3.19 17.13 -6.78
C MET A 80 -2.11 18.11 -7.26
N ALA A 81 -2.44 19.39 -7.41
CA ALA A 81 -1.46 20.41 -7.79
C ALA A 81 -0.30 20.49 -6.78
N LYS A 82 -0.59 20.44 -5.48
CA LYS A 82 0.48 20.45 -4.46
C LYS A 82 1.31 19.18 -4.44
N LEU A 83 0.73 18.01 -4.75
CA LEU A 83 1.49 16.78 -4.90
C LEU A 83 2.46 16.86 -6.08
N GLU A 84 2.03 17.44 -7.19
CA GLU A 84 2.88 17.71 -8.36
C GLU A 84 4.02 18.66 -8.02
N GLU A 85 3.74 19.78 -7.36
CA GLU A 85 4.75 20.74 -6.88
C GLU A 85 5.75 20.09 -5.90
N ALA A 86 5.28 19.16 -5.07
CA ALA A 86 6.09 18.41 -4.12
C ALA A 86 6.91 17.27 -4.76
N GLY A 87 6.79 17.05 -6.08
CA GLY A 87 7.60 16.09 -6.81
C GLY A 87 7.03 14.67 -6.91
N ILE A 88 5.70 14.47 -6.78
CA ILE A 88 5.09 13.13 -6.91
C ILE A 88 5.45 12.44 -8.24
N ASN A 89 5.56 13.20 -9.34
CA ASN A 89 5.91 12.64 -10.65
C ASN A 89 7.32 12.04 -10.64
N ARG A 90 8.26 12.65 -9.91
CA ARG A 90 9.62 12.11 -9.78
C ARG A 90 9.64 10.78 -9.03
N ILE A 91 8.80 10.65 -8.00
CA ILE A 91 8.61 9.39 -7.28
C ILE A 91 8.02 8.33 -8.21
N ILE A 92 6.99 8.68 -8.98
CA ILE A 92 6.34 7.76 -9.93
C ILE A 92 7.36 7.25 -10.96
N ASP A 93 8.12 8.14 -11.60
CA ASP A 93 9.11 7.79 -12.62
C ASP A 93 10.21 6.88 -12.07
N GLU A 94 10.70 7.18 -10.86
CA GLU A 94 11.74 6.37 -10.22
C GLU A 94 11.22 4.98 -9.82
N VAL A 95 10.02 4.91 -9.22
CA VAL A 95 9.40 3.64 -8.84
C VAL A 95 9.14 2.78 -10.07
N GLU A 96 8.65 3.36 -11.17
CA GLU A 96 8.42 2.64 -12.42
C GLU A 96 9.74 2.09 -12.99
N SER A 97 10.79 2.92 -13.04
CA SER A 97 12.12 2.50 -13.49
C SER A 97 12.66 1.31 -12.67
N GLN A 98 12.56 1.40 -11.34
CA GLN A 98 13.01 0.32 -10.45
C GLN A 98 12.15 -0.93 -10.58
N LEU A 99 10.83 -0.79 -10.74
CA LEU A 99 9.92 -1.91 -10.93
C LEU A 99 10.23 -2.67 -12.22
N GLN A 100 10.49 -1.95 -13.32
CA GLN A 100 10.87 -2.56 -14.60
C GLN A 100 12.24 -3.27 -14.50
N ALA A 101 13.23 -2.63 -13.87
CA ALA A 101 14.53 -3.25 -13.64
C ALA A 101 14.43 -4.51 -12.76
N TRP A 102 13.63 -4.46 -11.69
CA TRP A 102 13.38 -5.60 -10.83
C TRP A 102 12.67 -6.74 -11.59
N LYS A 103 11.64 -6.42 -12.38
CA LYS A 103 10.90 -7.40 -13.18
C LYS A 103 11.82 -8.12 -14.17
N ALA A 104 12.69 -7.38 -14.87
CA ALA A 104 13.68 -7.95 -15.78
C ALA A 104 14.72 -8.85 -15.08
N SER A 105 14.99 -8.65 -13.79
CA SER A 105 15.91 -9.49 -13.00
C SER A 105 15.29 -10.81 -12.51
N LYS A 106 13.97 -10.99 -12.69
CA LYS A 106 13.20 -12.18 -12.25
C LYS A 106 12.93 -13.19 -13.37
N GLU A 107 13.29 -12.86 -14.61
CA GLU A 107 13.35 -13.80 -15.75
C GLU A 107 14.68 -14.58 -15.75
#